data_AF-A0A072NWD7-F1
#
_entry.id   AF-A0A072NWD7-F1
#
_cell.length_a   1.000
_cell.length_b   1.000
_cell.length_c   1.000
_cell.angle_alpha   90.00
_cell.angle_beta   90.00
_cell.angle_gamma   90.00
#
_symmetry.space_group_name_H-M   'P 1'
#
loop_
_entity.id
_entity.type
_entity.pdbx_description
1 polymer ?
#
loop_
_entity_poly.entity_id
_entity_poly.type
_entity_poly.pdbx_seq_one_letter_code
_entity_poly.pdbx_strand_id
1 'polypeptide(L)' 'MAFAFENTLFGFVLPYLFNPEKANLEAKLTFIFGAASISCTIYIWICQPECSNLSYEELDELL' A
#
# COMPACT_ATOMS: atom_id res chain seq x y z
N MET A 1 -1.55 -17.53 -4.19
CA MET A 1 -0.55 -16.55 -4.67
C MET A 1 -0.43 -15.36 -3.72
N ALA A 2 -1.52 -14.69 -3.33
CA ALA A 2 -1.51 -13.60 -2.34
C ALA A 2 -0.86 -13.96 -0.99
N PHE A 3 -1.14 -15.16 -0.47
CA PHE A 3 -0.59 -15.63 0.81
C PHE A 3 0.95 -15.81 0.81
N ALA A 4 1.54 -16.11 -0.34
CA ALA A 4 3.00 -16.25 -0.47
C ALA A 4 3.71 -14.88 -0.52
N PHE A 5 3.05 -13.89 -1.12
CA PHE A 5 3.55 -12.52 -1.19
C PHE A 5 3.55 -11.86 0.19
N GLU A 6 2.46 -12.02 0.94
CA GLU A 6 2.34 -11.51 2.32
C GLU A 6 3.43 -12.09 3.23
N ASN A 7 3.63 -13.41 3.19
CA ASN A 7 4.68 -14.07 3.96
C ASN A 7 6.09 -13.62 3.58
N THR A 8 6.33 -13.26 2.32
CA THR A 8 7.64 -12.77 1.87
C THR A 8 7.88 -11.34 2.37
N LEU A 9 6.90 -10.45 2.22
CA LEU A 9 7.04 -9.05 2.63
C LEU A 9 7.07 -8.90 4.15
N PHE A 10 6.07 -9.45 4.85
CA PHE A 10 5.91 -9.26 6.28
C PHE A 10 6.74 -10.26 7.09
N GLY A 11 6.95 -11.47 6.57
CA GLY A 11 7.72 -12.52 7.26
C GLY A 11 9.23 -12.49 7.02
N PHE A 12 9.72 -11.96 5.88
CA PHE A 12 11.15 -11.93 5.57
C PHE A 12 11.72 -10.52 5.43
N VAL A 13 11.08 -9.65 4.64
CA VAL A 13 11.60 -8.31 4.36
C VAL A 13 11.53 -7.40 5.58
N LEU A 14 10.40 -7.38 6.28
CA LEU A 14 10.23 -6.53 7.47
C LEU A 14 11.24 -6.83 8.60
N PRO A 15 11.46 -8.09 9.03
CA PRO A 15 12.48 -8.41 10.02
C PRO A 15 13.91 -8.04 9.58
N TYR A 16 14.21 -8.09 8.28
CA TYR A 16 15.50 -7.65 7.74
C TYR A 16 15.71 -6.14 7.90
N LEU A 17 14.65 -5.35 7.69
CA LEU A 17 14.71 -3.88 7.75
C LEU A 17 14.93 -3.36 9.18
N PHE A 18 14.42 -4.07 10.19
CA PHE A 18 14.58 -3.74 11.61
C PHE A 18 15.87 -4.25 12.25
N ASN A 19 16.55 -5.22 11.64
CA ASN A 19 17.73 -5.83 12.26
C ASN A 19 18.90 -4.81 12.33
N PRO A 20 19.47 -4.55 13.53
CA PRO A 20 20.55 -3.59 13.73
C PRO A 20 21.84 -3.92 12.98
N GLU A 21 22.12 -5.21 12.74
CA GLU A 21 23.31 -5.65 11.99
C GLU A 21 23.12 -5.63 10.47
N LYS A 22 21.91 -5.31 10.01
CA LYS A 22 21.56 -5.28 8.59
C LYS A 22 21.22 -3.86 8.16
N ALA A 23 19.94 -3.56 7.93
CA ALA A 23 19.50 -2.26 7.42
C ALA A 23 19.31 -1.21 8.52
N ASN A 24 19.05 -1.65 9.77
CA ASN A 24 18.89 -0.79 10.95
C ASN A 24 18.03 0.48 10.71
N LEU A 25 16.90 0.31 10.03
CA LEU A 25 16.03 1.44 9.69
C LEU A 25 15.14 1.88 10.85
N GLU A 26 14.94 1.03 11.87
CA GLU A 26 14.14 1.31 13.07
C GLU A 26 12.86 2.13 12.74
N ALA A 27 12.66 3.26 13.41
CA ALA A 27 11.53 4.15 13.18
C ALA A 27 11.53 4.82 11.79
N LYS A 28 12.67 4.90 11.10
CA LYS A 28 12.74 5.51 9.75
C LYS A 28 11.98 4.69 8.71
N LEU A 29 11.73 3.41 8.98
CA LEU A 29 10.88 2.58 8.12
C LEU A 29 9.45 3.15 7.98
N THR A 30 8.96 3.87 8.99
CA THR A 30 7.65 4.53 8.95
C THR A 30 7.59 5.64 7.89
N PHE A 31 8.72 6.26 7.52
CA PHE A 31 8.74 7.23 6.41
C PHE A 31 8.55 6.55 5.06
N ILE A 32 9.06 5.33 4.88
CA ILE A 32 8.90 4.56 3.63
C ILE A 32 7.43 4.15 3.47
N PHE A 33 6.85 3.54 4.50
CA PHE A 33 5.43 3.19 4.48
C PHE A 33 4.53 4.42 4.45
N GLY A 34 4.88 5.49 5.17
CA GLY A 34 4.14 6.74 5.16
C GLY A 34 4.12 7.41 3.78
N ALA A 35 5.27 7.49 3.11
CA ALA A 35 5.36 8.02 1.75
C ALA A 35 4.56 7.16 0.76
N ALA A 36 4.67 5.83 0.85
CA ALA A 36 3.88 4.92 0.03
C ALA A 36 2.38 5.12 0.26
N SER A 37 1.92 5.19 1.51
CA SER A 37 0.52 5.45 1.86
C SER A 37 0.02 6.77 1.30
N ILE A 38 0.78 7.87 1.46
CA ILE A 38 0.40 9.18 0.91
C ILE A 38 0.30 9.12 -0.61
N SER A 39 1.25 8.46 -1.29
CA SER A 39 1.21 8.31 -2.74
C SER A 39 -0.04 7.53 -3.22
N CYS A 40 -0.40 6.47 -2.50
CA CYS A 40 -1.64 5.73 -2.76
C CYS A 40 -2.88 6.59 -2.50
N THR A 41 -2.89 7.38 -1.42
CA THR A 41 -4.00 8.30 -1.13
C THR A 41 -4.18 9.34 -2.23
N ILE A 42 -3.09 9.96 -2.70
CA ILE A 42 -3.13 10.93 -3.81
C ILE A 42 -3.66 10.26 -5.08
N TYR A 43 -3.18 9.05 -5.38
CA TYR A 43 -3.64 8.29 -6.55
C TYR A 43 -5.15 8.02 -6.48
N ILE A 44 -5.66 7.51 -5.36
CA ILE A 44 -7.09 7.24 -5.18
C ILE A 44 -7.88 8.55 -5.28
N TRP A 45 -7.39 9.64 -4.70
CA TRP A 45 -8.07 10.94 -4.74
C TRP A 45 -8.24 11.52 -6.15
N ILE A 46 -7.31 11.21 -7.07
CA ILE A 46 -7.36 11.73 -8.45
C ILE A 46 -8.02 10.74 -9.41
N CYS A 47 -7.77 9.44 -9.24
CA CYS A 47 -8.11 8.42 -10.23
C CYS A 47 -9.35 7.58 -9.88
N GLN A 48 -9.83 7.60 -8.63
CA GLN A 48 -11.05 6.88 -8.25
C GLN A 48 -12.21 7.85 -8.06
N PRO A 49 -13.25 7.79 -8.92
CA PRO A 49 -14.48 8.53 -8.70
C PRO A 49 -15.26 7.96 -7.51
N GLU A 50 -16.22 8.73 -6.99
CA GLU A 50 -17.13 8.26 -5.95
C GLU A 50 -18.02 7.15 -6.53
N CYS A 51 -17.92 5.93 -5.98
CA CYS A 51 -18.69 4.77 -6.44
C CYS A 51 -19.98 4.56 -5.62
N SER A 52 -20.24 5.38 -4.60
CA SER A 52 -21.41 5.19 -3.73
C SER A 52 -22.71 5.59 -4.44
N ASN A 53 -23.74 4.74 -4.31
CA ASN A 53 -25.10 4.93 -4.82
C ASN A 53 -25.26 4.95 -6.35
N LEU A 54 -24.26 4.51 -7.11
CA LEU A 54 -24.35 4.33 -8.57
C LEU A 54 -24.74 2.89 -8.91
N SER A 55 -25.52 2.70 -9.98
CA SER A 55 -25.72 1.38 -10.58
C SER A 55 -24.43 0.90 -11.25
N TYR A 56 -24.33 -0.40 -11.53
CA TYR A 56 -23.18 -0.93 -12.26
C TYR A 56 -23.07 -0.35 -13.68
N GLU A 57 -24.19 0.00 -14.32
CA GLU A 57 -24.16 0.66 -15.64
C GLU A 57 -23.61 2.08 -15.55
N GLU A 58 -24.03 2.86 -14.54
CA GLU A 58 -23.53 4.23 -14.34
C GLU A 58 -22.04 4.26 -13.95
N LEU A 59 -21.57 3.24 -13.24
CA LEU A 59 -20.15 3.06 -12.91
C LEU A 59 -19.28 2.73 -14.13
N ASP A 60 -19.80 1.94 -15.08
CA ASP A 60 -19.10 1.61 -16.33
C ASP A 60 -18.92 2.85 -17.22
N GLU A 61 -19.83 3.82 -17.12
CA GLU A 61 -19.71 5.11 -17.83
C GLU A 61 -18.68 6.07 -17.20
N LEU A 62 -18.31 5.86 -15.93
CA LEU A 62 -17.35 6.69 -15.19
C LEU A 62 -15.90 6.18 -15.26
N LEU A 63 -15.72 4.92 -15.63
CA LEU A 63 -14.43 4.22 -15.75
C LEU A 63 -13.83 4.36 -17.16
#